data_AF-A0A1X7A4N2-F1
#
_entry.id   AF-A0A1X7A4N2-F1
#
_cell.length_a   1.000
_cell.length_b   1.000
_cell.length_c   1.000
_cell.angle_alpha   90.00
_cell.angle_beta   90.00
_cell.angle_gamma   90.00
#
_symmetry.space_group_name_H-M   'P 1'
#
loop_
_entity.id
_entity.type
_entity.pdbx_description
1 polymer ?
#
loop_
_entity_poly.entity_id
_entity_poly.type
_entity_poly.pdbx_seq_one_letter_code
_entity_poly.pdbx_strand_id
1 'polypeptide(L)'
;MSTRHAARAAAPNTAHIRQKPTASLQSKIDRVRHARAKIAQRITSGEEWMLPLLKRFNTELARLEETQDLLLQATEIANHAAPHRAA
;
A
#
# COMPACT_ATOMS: atom_id res chain seq x y z
N MET A 1 -49.79 1.91 28.35
CA MET A 1 -48.54 1.26 28.79
C MET A 1 -48.30 0.04 27.91
N SER A 2 -47.23 0.05 27.11
CA SER A 2 -46.66 -1.16 26.50
C SER A 2 -45.20 -0.88 26.19
N THR A 3 -44.33 -1.66 26.82
CA THR A 3 -42.89 -1.70 26.65
C THR A 3 -42.53 -2.29 25.28
N ARG A 4 -41.45 -1.80 24.66
CA ARG A 4 -40.34 -2.63 24.15
C ARG A 4 -39.42 -1.82 23.22
N HIS A 5 -38.15 -1.81 23.63
CA HIS A 5 -36.96 -1.94 22.78
C HIS A 5 -36.77 -0.96 21.61
N ALA A 6 -35.98 0.07 21.88
CA ALA A 6 -34.91 0.47 20.96
C ALA A 6 -33.72 1.01 21.76
N ALA A 7 -33.12 0.15 22.58
CA ALA A 7 -31.73 0.32 22.98
C ALA A 7 -30.89 0.11 21.70
N ARG A 8 -30.70 1.18 20.91
CA ARG A 8 -29.78 1.16 19.78
C ARG A 8 -28.36 1.20 20.36
N ALA A 9 -27.89 0.00 20.68
CA ALA A 9 -26.54 -0.30 21.07
C ALA A 9 -25.55 0.33 20.07
N ALA A 10 -24.50 0.92 20.65
CA ALA A 10 -23.19 1.21 20.10
C ALA A 10 -23.02 0.91 18.60
N ALA A 11 -22.93 1.95 17.79
CA ALA A 11 -22.07 1.86 16.61
C ALA A 11 -20.63 1.78 17.14
N PRO A 12 -19.90 0.66 16.99
CA PRO A 12 -18.47 0.71 17.21
C PRO A 12 -17.93 1.67 16.16
N ASN A 13 -17.46 2.81 16.64
CA ASN A 13 -16.69 3.77 15.89
C ASN A 13 -15.67 3.00 15.08
N THR A 14 -15.90 3.01 13.77
CA THR A 14 -15.04 2.61 12.66
C THR A 14 -13.74 2.01 13.16
N ALA A 15 -13.65 0.68 13.12
CA ALA A 15 -12.37 0.00 13.19
C ALA A 15 -11.43 0.79 12.28
N HIS A 16 -10.45 1.48 12.84
CA HIS A 16 -9.27 1.86 12.11
C HIS A 16 -8.68 0.53 11.68
N ILE A 17 -9.14 0.04 10.52
CA ILE A 17 -8.61 -1.11 9.83
C ILE A 17 -7.13 -0.77 9.78
N ARG A 18 -6.35 -1.45 10.62
CA ARG A 18 -4.90 -1.34 10.65
C ARG A 18 -4.49 -1.72 9.25
N GLN A 19 -4.38 -0.72 8.36
CA GLN A 19 -3.93 -0.93 7.02
C GLN A 19 -2.56 -1.55 7.22
N LYS A 20 -2.41 -2.82 6.83
CA LYS A 20 -1.11 -3.46 6.84
C LYS A 20 -0.18 -2.48 6.13
N PRO A 21 0.94 -2.06 6.74
CA PRO A 21 1.84 -1.08 6.13
C PRO A 21 2.19 -1.44 4.68
N THR A 22 2.24 -2.73 4.38
CA THR A 22 2.41 -3.32 3.05
C THR A 22 1.26 -3.04 2.06
N ALA A 23 0.00 -2.98 2.50
CA ALA A 23 -1.15 -2.71 1.62
C ALA A 23 -1.21 -1.24 1.15
N SER A 24 -0.85 -0.30 2.03
CA SER A 24 -0.72 1.11 1.68
C SER A 24 0.46 1.33 0.73
N LEU A 25 1.59 0.66 0.99
CA LEU A 25 2.76 0.71 0.12
C LEU A 25 2.48 0.11 -1.27
N GLN A 26 1.81 -1.06 -1.33
CA GLN A 26 1.41 -1.67 -2.60
C GLN A 26 0.51 -0.75 -3.42
N SER A 27 -0.49 -0.13 -2.77
CA SER A 27 -1.37 0.84 -3.43
C SER A 27 -0.59 2.02 -4.01
N LYS A 28 0.49 2.45 -3.35
CA LYS A 28 1.37 3.52 -3.85
C LYS A 28 2.20 3.04 -5.05
N ILE A 29 2.78 1.83 -4.98
CA ILE A 29 3.50 1.20 -6.10
C ILE A 29 2.61 1.14 -7.35
N ASP A 30 1.37 0.67 -7.19
CA ASP A 30 0.43 0.54 -8.30
C ASP A 30 0.08 1.89 -8.95
N ARG A 31 -0.11 2.94 -8.13
CA ARG A 31 -0.34 4.31 -8.63
C ARG A 31 0.85 4.82 -9.43
N VAL A 32 2.07 4.61 -8.94
CA VAL A 32 3.31 5.04 -9.62
C VAL A 32 3.49 4.28 -10.94
N ARG A 33 3.24 2.96 -10.95
CA ARG A 33 3.27 2.13 -12.17
C ARG A 33 2.28 2.63 -13.21
N HIS A 34 1.05 2.96 -12.80
CA HIS A 34 0.04 3.49 -13.71
C HIS A 34 0.42 4.87 -14.27
N ALA A 35 0.91 5.77 -13.43
CA ALA A 35 1.36 7.09 -13.86
C ALA A 35 2.53 6.99 -14.85
N ARG A 36 3.49 6.12 -14.57
CA ARG A 36 4.63 5.81 -15.44
C ARG A 36 4.18 5.32 -16.82
N ALA A 37 3.22 4.39 -16.86
CA ALA A 37 2.68 3.86 -18.12
C ALA A 37 2.02 4.96 -18.97
N LYS A 38 1.21 5.82 -18.35
CA LYS A 38 0.59 6.97 -19.03
C LYS A 38 1.62 7.95 -19.60
N ILE A 39 2.71 8.19 -18.87
CA ILE A 39 3.78 9.09 -19.33
C ILE A 39 4.54 8.47 -20.49
N ALA A 40 4.85 7.17 -20.42
CA ALA A 40 5.45 6.47 -21.55
C ALA A 40 4.59 6.60 -22.81
N GLN A 41 3.27 6.44 -22.68
CA GLN A 41 2.33 6.62 -23.80
C GLN A 41 2.35 8.05 -24.38
N ARG A 42 2.43 9.07 -23.53
CA ARG A 42 2.53 10.48 -23.97
C ARG A 42 3.85 10.77 -24.66
N ILE A 43 4.95 10.24 -24.14
CA ILE A 43 6.27 10.35 -24.77
C ILE A 43 6.26 9.70 -26.15
N THR A 44 5.67 8.50 -26.30
CA THR A 44 5.53 7.87 -27.62
C THR A 44 4.62 8.64 -28.58
N SER A 45 3.79 9.55 -28.05
CA SER A 45 2.94 10.46 -28.84
C SER A 45 3.64 11.80 -29.16
N GLY A 46 4.91 11.96 -28.79
CA GLY A 46 5.73 13.15 -29.08
C GLY A 46 5.93 14.11 -27.91
N GLU A 47 5.40 13.82 -26.71
CA GLU A 47 5.65 14.64 -25.50
C GLU A 47 7.03 14.34 -24.86
N GLU A 48 8.12 14.45 -25.63
CA GLU A 48 9.49 14.12 -25.17
C GLU A 48 9.95 14.95 -23.97
N TRP A 49 9.41 16.16 -23.79
CA TRP A 49 9.69 17.02 -22.63
C TRP A 49 9.32 16.36 -21.28
N MET A 50 8.52 15.28 -21.30
CA MET A 50 8.17 14.49 -20.11
C MET A 50 9.25 13.47 -19.70
N LEU A 51 10.33 13.28 -20.47
CA LEU A 51 11.42 12.33 -20.14
C LEU A 51 11.98 12.51 -18.70
N PRO A 52 12.22 13.73 -18.19
CA PRO A 52 12.66 13.91 -16.81
C PRO A 52 11.64 13.39 -15.78
N LEU A 53 10.34 13.51 -16.08
CA LEU A 53 9.27 13.02 -15.22
C LEU A 53 9.24 11.47 -15.22
N LEU A 54 9.42 10.84 -16.38
CA LEU A 54 9.55 9.39 -16.49
C LEU A 54 10.73 8.87 -15.64
N LYS A 55 11.88 9.55 -15.71
CA LYS A 55 13.06 9.21 -14.88
C LYS A 55 12.74 9.28 -13.38
N ARG A 56 12.05 10.33 -12.93
CA ARG A 56 11.63 10.47 -11.52
C ARG A 56 10.71 9.33 -11.08
N PHE A 57 9.73 8.94 -11.90
CA PHE A 57 8.86 7.82 -11.57
C PHE A 57 9.59 6.47 -11.54
N ASN A 58 10.58 6.26 -12.42
CA ASN A 58 11.43 5.05 -12.34
C ASN A 58 12.19 5.00 -11.00
N THR A 59 12.78 6.11 -10.57
CA THR A 59 13.49 6.18 -9.28
C THR A 59 12.55 6.00 -8.10
N GLU A 60 11.37 6.61 -8.12
CA GLU A 60 10.38 6.43 -7.06
C GLU A 60 9.91 4.97 -6.98
N LEU A 61 9.63 4.35 -8.13
CA LEU A 61 9.19 2.96 -8.19
C LEU A 61 10.23 2.02 -7.58
N ALA A 62 11.50 2.14 -7.97
CA ALA A 62 12.59 1.33 -7.44
C ALA A 62 12.72 1.45 -5.91
N ARG A 63 12.61 2.69 -5.37
CA ARG A 63 12.65 2.91 -3.91
C ARG A 63 11.49 2.27 -3.18
N LEU A 64 10.29 2.32 -3.76
CA LEU A 64 9.10 1.72 -3.14
C LEU A 64 9.16 0.19 -3.15
N GLU A 65 9.66 -0.40 -4.25
CA GLU A 65 9.89 -1.84 -4.37
C GLU A 65 10.95 -2.31 -3.38
N GLU A 66 12.09 -1.61 -3.28
CA GLU A 66 13.12 -1.89 -2.27
C GLU A 66 12.56 -1.81 -0.84
N THR A 67 11.75 -0.79 -0.54
CA THR A 67 11.11 -0.66 0.77
C THR A 67 10.17 -1.84 1.06
N GLN A 68 9.44 -2.31 0.05
CA GLN A 68 8.53 -3.45 0.19
C GLN A 68 9.31 -4.73 0.48
N ASP A 69 10.40 -4.97 -0.25
CA ASP A 69 11.26 -6.14 -0.05
C ASP A 69 11.87 -6.15 1.36
N LEU A 70 12.37 -5.01 1.83
CA LEU A 70 12.90 -4.89 3.20
C LEU A 70 11.83 -5.16 4.27
N LEU A 71 10.60 -4.69 4.07
CA LEU A 71 9.50 -4.97 5.00
C LEU A 71 9.11 -6.46 4.99
N LEU A 72 9.15 -7.12 3.84
CA LEU A 72 8.92 -8.56 3.72
C LEU A 72 10.01 -9.34 4.46
N GLN A 73 11.28 -9.03 4.21
CA GLN A 73 12.42 -9.63 4.91
C GLN A 73 12.33 -9.43 6.44
N ALA A 74 12.01 -8.21 6.90
CA ALA A 74 11.84 -7.94 8.33
C ALA A 74 10.71 -8.79 8.94
N THR A 75 9.62 -9.01 8.19
CA THR A 75 8.51 -9.85 8.62
C THR A 75 8.90 -11.32 8.68
N GLU A 76 9.63 -11.81 7.68
CA GLU A 76 10.18 -13.17 7.66
C GLU A 76 11.13 -13.42 8.84
N ILE A 77 12.08 -12.51 9.06
CA ILE A 77 13.01 -12.58 10.20
C ILE A 77 12.24 -12.61 11.51
N ALA A 78 11.24 -11.74 11.70
CA ALA A 78 10.42 -11.72 12.90
C ALA A 78 9.64 -13.04 13.10
N ASN A 79 9.10 -13.62 12.03
CA ASN A 79 8.37 -14.88 12.08
C ASN A 79 9.29 -16.08 12.37
N HIS A 80 10.50 -16.10 11.81
CA HIS A 80 11.50 -17.15 12.06
C HIS A 80 12.19 -17.02 13.42
N ALA A 81 12.35 -15.80 13.93
CA ALA A 81 12.92 -15.52 15.25
C ALA A 81 11.90 -15.69 16.40
N ALA A 82 10.59 -15.75 16.09
CA ALA A 82 9.59 -16.15 17.07
C ALA A 82 9.85 -17.62 17.43
N PRO A 83 10.32 -17.94 18.65
CA PRO A 83 10.49 -19.32 19.04
C PRO A 83 9.13 -20.00 18.90
N HIS A 84 9.13 -21.20 18.32
CA HIS A 84 8.01 -22.12 18.38
C HIS A 84 7.35 -21.97 19.76
N ARG A 85 6.16 -21.38 19.82
CA ARG A 85 5.25 -21.71 20.92
C ARG A 85 5.00 -23.19 20.72
N ALA A 86 5.79 -24.00 21.42
CA ALA A 86 5.53 -25.40 21.67
C ALA A 86 4.06 -25.47 22.13
N ALA A 87 3.23 -26.03 21.26
CA ALA A 87 1.89 -26.46 21.57
C ALA A 87 1.95 -27.94 21.95
#